data_AF-A0A536GIX9-F1
#
_entry.id   AF-A0A536GIX9-F1
#
_cell.length_a   1.000
_cell.length_b   1.000
_cell.length_c   1.000
_cell.angle_alpha   90.00
_cell.angle_beta   90.00
_cell.angle_gamma   90.00
#
_symmetry.space_group_name_H-M   'P 1'
#
loop_
_entity.id
_entity.type
_entity.pdbx_description
1 polymer ?
#
loop_
_entity_poly.entity_id
_entity_poly.type
_entity_poly.pdbx_seq_one_letter_code
_entity_poly.pdbx_strand_id
1 'polypeptide(L)'
;MAETPLRSLLESAQGERSTGTLVVRNGNGQSTSLYFLFGHLFHAQGEGRSGDDAVVSALNWTKGDFEFDAKAKLPADETVKAGIPELVHAAESAPKPGGAETTKPEPPAERPQPPADQSPEPKNERKEHAESERKVEAPQPRRGVKHRPQPKHGREPIPVPAGQILYDSLKTSFVDFPRLLTTLEREGYTGYVRLLTDDAAGLILFREGSALECLYDGAADAGSLVLGKPALMHFNDDVTAGHGVLDVVGLSAELIDGLYELTVSRPMYTELYAGWVDMKALLSFLSDRKLSGSVMIRSGAGTGVLILAHGELAGAYTSESRDISDKPDRALALCDDPNAMIEVKSADATKHPPLDVDEVVSGQR
;
A
#
# COMPACT_ATOMS: atom_id res chain seq x y z
N MET A 1 5.95 13.53 -37.54
CA MET A 1 5.57 13.52 -36.12
C MET A 1 6.76 14.08 -35.37
N ALA A 2 6.58 15.13 -34.58
CA ALA A 2 7.71 15.78 -33.89
C ALA A 2 8.31 14.79 -32.89
N GLU A 3 9.62 14.54 -32.98
CA GLU A 3 10.36 13.76 -31.99
C GLU A 3 10.31 14.54 -30.66
N THR A 4 9.45 14.11 -29.73
CA THR A 4 9.47 14.65 -28.37
C THR A 4 10.76 14.19 -27.71
N PRO A 5 11.66 15.09 -27.29
CA PRO A 5 12.91 14.68 -26.67
C PRO A 5 12.61 13.96 -25.35
N LEU A 6 13.38 12.93 -25.02
CA LEU A 6 13.20 12.13 -23.79
C LEU A 6 13.10 13.03 -22.54
N ARG A 7 13.87 14.12 -22.47
CA ARG A 7 13.76 15.14 -21.41
C ARG A 7 12.32 15.58 -21.17
N SER A 8 11.62 15.99 -22.22
CA SER A 8 10.25 16.50 -22.09
C SER A 8 9.28 15.39 -21.66
N LEU A 9 9.56 14.13 -21.99
CA LEU A 9 8.80 12.99 -21.49
C LEU A 9 9.08 12.72 -20.01
N LEU A 10 10.33 12.85 -19.54
CA LEU A 10 10.65 12.73 -18.11
C LEU A 10 9.97 13.86 -17.31
N GLU A 11 10.03 15.10 -17.80
CA GLU A 11 9.41 16.27 -17.18
C GLU A 11 7.88 16.18 -17.20
N SER A 12 7.27 15.74 -18.30
CA SER A 12 5.83 15.49 -18.41
C SER A 12 5.41 14.35 -17.48
N ALA A 13 6.11 13.22 -17.48
CA ALA A 13 5.83 12.11 -16.56
C ALA A 13 5.96 12.54 -15.09
N GLN A 14 6.94 13.39 -14.77
CA GLN A 14 7.11 13.96 -13.44
C GLN A 14 5.98 14.93 -13.07
N GLY A 15 5.62 15.86 -13.96
CA GLY A 15 4.58 16.87 -13.75
C GLY A 15 3.17 16.27 -13.69
N GLU A 16 2.89 15.31 -14.57
CA GLU A 16 1.62 14.58 -14.66
C GLU A 16 1.52 13.43 -13.63
N ARG A 17 2.57 13.23 -12.82
CA ARG A 17 2.64 12.18 -11.79
C ARG A 17 2.39 10.77 -12.35
N SER A 18 2.90 10.51 -13.54
CA SER A 18 2.73 9.25 -14.23
C SER A 18 3.27 8.08 -13.40
N THR A 19 2.55 6.97 -13.38
CA THR A 19 2.98 5.70 -12.80
C THR A 19 2.92 4.64 -13.88
N GLY A 20 4.02 3.93 -14.10
CA GLY A 20 4.14 2.97 -15.19
C GLY A 20 5.57 2.85 -15.72
N THR A 21 5.73 2.12 -16.81
CA THR A 21 7.01 1.90 -17.47
C THR A 21 7.06 2.66 -18.78
N LEU A 22 8.06 3.52 -18.94
CA LEU A 22 8.44 4.13 -20.20
C LEU A 22 9.57 3.31 -20.83
N VAL A 23 9.30 2.66 -21.96
CA VAL A 23 10.32 1.97 -22.75
C VAL A 23 10.82 2.94 -23.82
N VAL A 24 12.11 3.21 -23.78
CA VAL A 24 12.83 4.02 -24.76
C VAL A 24 13.59 3.08 -25.69
N ARG A 25 13.45 3.23 -27.02
CA ARG A 25 14.21 2.46 -28.01
C ARG A 25 14.98 3.41 -28.92
N ASN A 26 16.27 3.15 -29.17
CA ASN A 26 17.04 3.92 -30.14
C ASN A 26 17.03 3.27 -31.54
N GLY A 27 17.41 4.04 -32.56
CA GLY A 27 17.48 3.56 -33.95
C GLY A 27 18.51 2.45 -34.22
N ASN A 28 19.33 2.08 -33.24
CA ASN A 28 20.34 1.01 -33.33
C ASN A 28 19.87 -0.30 -32.69
N GLY A 29 18.59 -0.38 -32.28
CA GLY A 29 18.00 -1.58 -31.67
C GLY A 29 18.23 -1.74 -30.17
N GLN A 30 18.79 -0.73 -29.50
CA GLN A 30 18.97 -0.74 -28.05
C GLN A 30 17.72 -0.22 -27.35
N SER A 31 17.44 -0.73 -26.16
CA SER A 31 16.29 -0.28 -25.37
C SER A 31 16.62 -0.07 -23.89
N THR A 32 16.05 0.97 -23.30
CA THR A 32 16.12 1.28 -21.88
C THR A 32 14.70 1.38 -21.33
N SER A 33 14.43 0.67 -20.24
CA SER A 33 13.17 0.75 -19.50
C SER A 33 13.35 1.68 -18.32
N LEU A 34 12.48 2.69 -18.22
CA LEU A 34 12.43 3.69 -17.17
C LEU A 34 11.11 3.52 -16.41
N TYR A 35 11.18 3.41 -15.09
CA TYR A 35 10.02 3.09 -14.26
C TYR A 35 9.67 4.28 -13.38
N PHE A 36 8.43 4.73 -13.52
CA PHE A 36 7.89 5.87 -12.81
C PHE A 36 6.89 5.41 -11.75
N LEU A 37 6.97 6.06 -10.58
CA LEU A 37 6.02 5.94 -9.49
C LEU A 37 5.66 7.35 -9.01
N PHE A 38 4.42 7.78 -9.24
CA PHE A 38 3.96 9.16 -8.93
C PHE A 38 4.83 10.27 -9.55
N GLY A 39 5.34 10.04 -10.76
CA GLY A 39 6.26 10.96 -11.44
C GLY A 39 7.71 10.91 -10.94
N HIS A 40 8.02 10.07 -9.94
CA HIS A 40 9.39 9.78 -9.54
C HIS A 40 9.97 8.66 -10.40
N LEU A 41 11.08 8.95 -11.08
CA LEU A 41 11.87 7.96 -11.80
C LEU A 41 12.71 7.17 -10.79
N PHE A 42 12.27 5.97 -10.41
CA PHE A 42 12.86 5.21 -9.29
C PHE A 42 13.67 3.99 -9.74
N HIS A 43 13.43 3.48 -10.95
CA HIS A 43 14.22 2.40 -11.51
C HIS A 43 14.50 2.65 -12.98
N ALA A 44 15.68 2.27 -13.44
CA ALA A 44 16.05 2.30 -14.84
C ALA A 44 16.94 1.11 -15.16
N GLN A 45 16.75 0.49 -16.32
CA GLN A 45 17.57 -0.62 -16.79
C GLN A 45 17.66 -0.62 -18.32
N GLY A 46 18.87 -0.78 -18.86
CA GLY A 46 19.10 -0.88 -20.30
C GLY A 46 20.53 -1.29 -20.64
N GLU A 47 20.70 -2.19 -21.62
CA GLU A 47 22.01 -2.60 -22.19
C GLU A 47 23.10 -2.93 -21.14
N GLY A 48 22.72 -3.66 -20.09
CA GLY A 48 23.64 -4.05 -19.01
C GLY A 48 23.95 -2.95 -17.98
N ARG A 49 23.35 -1.76 -18.11
CA ARG A 49 23.38 -0.68 -17.12
C ARG A 49 22.08 -0.63 -16.31
N SER A 50 22.17 -0.08 -15.11
CA SER A 50 21.05 0.10 -14.19
C SER A 50 21.16 1.45 -13.47
N GLY A 51 20.03 2.00 -13.02
CA GLY A 51 19.99 3.23 -12.24
C GLY A 51 20.35 4.47 -13.03
N ASP A 52 20.98 5.44 -12.38
CA ASP A 52 21.33 6.76 -12.94
C ASP A 52 22.08 6.64 -14.28
N ASP A 53 23.03 5.70 -14.38
CA ASP A 53 23.81 5.46 -15.59
C ASP A 53 22.95 5.02 -16.78
N ALA A 54 21.90 4.23 -16.54
CA ALA A 54 20.97 3.82 -17.59
C ALA A 54 20.12 5.01 -18.07
N VAL A 55 19.72 5.90 -17.16
CA VAL A 55 18.97 7.12 -17.49
C VAL A 55 19.82 8.09 -18.29
N VAL A 56 21.04 8.41 -17.82
CA VAL A 56 21.98 9.31 -18.49
C VAL A 56 22.36 8.77 -19.87
N SER A 57 22.55 7.46 -20.00
CA SER A 57 22.79 6.82 -21.29
C SER A 57 21.61 6.99 -22.26
N ALA A 58 20.36 6.86 -21.77
CA ALA A 58 19.17 7.02 -22.59
C ALA A 58 18.92 8.50 -22.99
N LEU A 59 19.22 9.45 -22.10
CA LEU A 59 19.11 10.89 -22.36
C LEU A 59 20.05 11.39 -23.46
N ASN A 60 21.13 10.65 -23.74
CA ASN A 60 22.06 10.95 -24.82
C ASN A 60 21.60 10.44 -26.21
N TRP A 61 20.46 9.73 -26.28
CA TRP A 61 19.93 9.26 -27.56
C TRP A 61 19.23 10.39 -28.31
N THR A 62 19.70 10.66 -29.53
CA THR A 62 19.21 11.76 -30.37
C THR A 62 18.05 11.35 -31.29
N LYS A 63 17.78 10.05 -31.42
CA LYS A 63 16.68 9.47 -32.21
C LYS A 63 16.15 8.20 -31.55
N GLY A 64 14.83 8.05 -31.49
CA GLY A 64 14.20 6.89 -30.89
C GLY A 64 12.69 6.98 -30.81
N ASP A 65 12.08 5.85 -30.49
CA ASP A 65 10.65 5.72 -30.20
C ASP A 65 10.44 5.47 -28.71
N PHE A 66 9.27 5.88 -28.22
CA PHE A 66 8.90 5.80 -26.81
C PHE A 66 7.54 5.14 -26.66
N GLU A 67 7.40 4.26 -25.67
CA GLU A 67 6.16 3.56 -25.37
C GLU A 67 5.93 3.60 -23.85
N PHE A 68 4.78 4.13 -23.41
CA PHE A 68 4.42 4.20 -22.00
C PHE A 68 3.32 3.20 -21.68
N ASP A 69 3.56 2.31 -20.72
CA ASP A 69 2.59 1.36 -20.20
C ASP A 69 2.26 1.67 -18.73
N ALA A 70 1.09 2.25 -18.50
CA ALA A 70 0.56 2.57 -17.17
C ALA A 70 0.17 1.35 -16.33
N LYS A 71 0.02 0.17 -16.96
CA LYS A 71 -0.39 -1.08 -16.29
C LYS A 71 0.79 -2.02 -16.03
N ALA A 72 2.00 -1.61 -16.40
CA ALA A 72 3.21 -2.40 -16.22
C ALA A 72 3.48 -2.68 -14.74
N LYS A 73 3.94 -3.91 -14.44
CA LYS A 73 4.42 -4.26 -13.11
C LYS A 73 5.74 -3.55 -12.85
N LEU A 74 5.78 -2.80 -11.75
CA LEU A 74 6.95 -2.05 -11.34
C LEU A 74 7.97 -2.95 -10.59
N PRO A 75 9.28 -2.81 -10.86
CA PRO A 75 10.33 -3.44 -10.07
C PRO A 75 10.26 -3.02 -8.60
N ALA A 76 10.71 -3.89 -7.69
CA ALA A 76 10.76 -3.59 -6.27
C ALA A 76 12.03 -2.85 -5.83
N ASP A 77 13.09 -2.93 -6.64
CA ASP A 77 14.38 -2.33 -6.35
C ASP A 77 14.45 -0.90 -6.89
N GLU A 78 14.90 0.05 -6.07
CA GLU A 78 15.19 1.41 -6.52
C GLU A 78 16.66 1.51 -6.94
N THR A 79 16.89 1.73 -8.22
CA THR A 79 18.24 1.82 -8.81
C THR A 79 18.63 3.24 -9.17
N VAL A 80 17.65 4.12 -9.39
CA VAL A 80 17.89 5.55 -9.66
C VAL A 80 17.97 6.29 -8.32
N LYS A 81 19.00 7.11 -8.14
CA LYS A 81 19.28 7.84 -6.89
C LYS A 81 19.23 9.34 -7.06
N ALA A 82 19.61 9.85 -8.24
CA ALA A 82 19.55 11.28 -8.55
C ALA A 82 18.17 11.71 -9.05
N GLY A 83 17.83 12.98 -8.84
CA GLY A 83 16.58 13.55 -9.36
C GLY A 83 16.63 13.75 -10.88
N ILE A 84 15.47 13.80 -11.54
CA ILE A 84 15.38 14.07 -13.01
C ILE A 84 16.19 15.32 -13.42
N PRO A 85 16.13 16.47 -12.71
CA PRO A 85 16.95 17.64 -13.07
C PRO A 85 18.46 17.37 -13.01
N GLU A 86 18.92 16.58 -12.04
CA GLU A 86 20.32 16.23 -11.86
C GLU A 86 20.80 15.26 -12.94
N LEU A 87 19.99 14.25 -13.28
CA LEU A 87 20.26 13.30 -14.36
C LEU A 87 20.31 13.99 -15.73
N VAL A 88 19.41 14.95 -15.95
CA VAL A 88 19.40 15.80 -17.14
C VAL A 88 20.67 16.64 -17.23
N HIS A 89 21.07 17.28 -16.12
CA HIS A 89 22.30 18.07 -16.08
C HIS A 89 23.55 17.21 -16.26
N ALA A 90 23.59 16.01 -15.66
CA ALA A 90 24.67 15.04 -15.83
C ALA A 90 24.81 14.59 -17.29
N ALA A 91 23.69 14.37 -17.99
CA ALA A 91 23.70 14.02 -19.42
C ALA A 91 24.21 15.16 -20.31
N GLU A 92 23.90 16.41 -19.98
CA GLU A 92 24.41 17.60 -20.72
C GLU A 92 25.89 17.87 -20.45
N SER A 93 26.35 17.56 -19.24
CA SER A 93 27.72 17.83 -18.78
C SER A 93 28.71 16.74 -19.19
N ALA A 94 28.20 15.55 -19.54
CA ALA A 94 29.01 14.48 -20.07
C ALA A 94 29.58 14.87 -21.46
N PRO A 95 30.88 14.65 -21.72
CA PRO A 95 31.43 14.87 -23.04
C PRO A 95 30.69 13.96 -24.03
N LYS A 96 29.99 14.58 -25.00
CA LYS A 96 29.38 13.86 -26.13
C LYS A 96 30.44 12.91 -26.68
N PRO A 97 30.15 11.62 -26.86
CA PRO A 97 31.05 10.74 -27.61
C PRO A 97 31.27 11.42 -28.96
N GLY A 98 32.48 11.94 -29.15
CA GLY A 98 32.86 12.66 -30.34
C GLY A 98 32.57 11.77 -31.55
N GLY A 99 31.95 12.36 -32.57
CA GLY A 99 31.96 11.77 -33.89
C GLY A 99 33.41 11.52 -34.28
N ALA A 100 33.77 10.24 -34.41
CA ALA A 100 34.99 9.82 -35.08
C ALA A 100 34.61 9.24 -36.44
N GLU A 101 35.32 9.75 -37.42
CA GLU A 101 35.11 9.63 -38.85
C GLU A 101 35.03 8.19 -39.38
N THR A 102 34.24 8.11 -40.46
CA THR A 102 34.36 7.16 -41.56
C THR A 102 35.80 6.73 -41.86
N THR A 103 36.06 5.43 -41.73
CA THR A 103 36.98 4.70 -42.62
C THR A 103 36.30 3.40 -43.08
N LYS A 104 36.29 3.20 -44.40
CA LYS A 104 35.70 2.06 -45.14
C LYS A 104 36.76 0.90 -45.25
N PRO A 105 36.45 -0.29 -45.81
CA PRO A 105 36.65 -1.58 -45.15
C PRO A 105 37.58 -2.56 -45.92
N GLU A 106 37.92 -3.73 -45.33
CA GLU A 106 38.16 -5.08 -45.95
C GLU A 106 39.06 -5.95 -45.04
N PRO A 107 39.13 -7.30 -45.18
CA PRO A 107 38.09 -8.34 -45.33
C PRO A 107 38.26 -9.49 -44.29
N PRO A 108 37.40 -10.54 -44.24
CA PRO A 108 37.34 -11.50 -43.13
C PRO A 108 38.21 -12.75 -43.35
N ALA A 109 38.74 -13.32 -42.25
CA ALA A 109 39.37 -14.64 -42.23
C ALA A 109 38.58 -15.63 -41.34
N GLU A 110 38.45 -16.83 -41.89
CA GLU A 110 37.65 -18.01 -41.57
C GLU A 110 37.87 -18.66 -40.18
N ARG A 111 36.77 -19.03 -39.47
CA ARG A 111 36.21 -20.40 -39.20
C ARG A 111 37.05 -21.29 -38.23
N PRO A 112 36.47 -22.27 -37.48
CA PRO A 112 35.34 -23.15 -37.86
C PRO A 112 34.27 -23.51 -36.81
N GLN A 113 33.11 -23.96 -37.33
CA GLN A 113 32.01 -24.64 -36.63
C GLN A 113 32.34 -26.13 -36.37
N PRO A 114 31.61 -26.77 -35.45
CA PRO A 114 31.14 -28.15 -35.69
C PRO A 114 29.66 -28.36 -35.23
N PRO A 115 29.02 -29.52 -35.48
CA PRO A 115 28.20 -29.75 -36.67
C PRO A 115 26.71 -29.95 -36.34
N ALA A 116 25.88 -29.84 -37.39
CA ALA A 116 24.48 -30.27 -37.38
C ALA A 116 24.39 -31.80 -37.42
N ASP A 117 23.43 -32.37 -36.68
CA ASP A 117 22.78 -33.60 -37.12
C ASP A 117 21.35 -33.75 -36.55
N GLN A 118 20.42 -33.82 -37.51
CA GLN A 118 19.23 -34.67 -37.59
C GLN A 118 18.11 -34.55 -36.53
N SER A 119 16.99 -33.96 -36.99
CA SER A 119 15.64 -34.28 -36.50
C SER A 119 15.30 -35.76 -36.71
N PRO A 120 14.34 -36.27 -35.92
CA PRO A 120 13.05 -36.57 -36.55
C PRO A 120 11.85 -36.06 -35.73
N GLU A 121 10.81 -35.60 -36.43
CA GLU A 121 9.46 -35.43 -35.90
C GLU A 121 8.89 -36.79 -35.44
N PRO A 122 7.90 -36.79 -34.52
CA PRO A 122 6.56 -37.06 -35.04
C PRO A 122 5.40 -36.31 -34.37
N LYS A 123 4.45 -35.91 -35.23
CA LYS A 123 2.99 -36.11 -35.15
C LYS A 123 2.24 -35.83 -33.83
N ASN A 124 1.63 -34.66 -33.83
CA ASN A 124 0.20 -34.39 -33.60
C ASN A 124 -0.70 -35.62 -33.29
N GLU A 125 -1.18 -35.72 -32.04
CA GLU A 125 -2.48 -36.33 -31.71
C GLU A 125 -3.23 -35.43 -30.72
N ARG A 126 -4.36 -34.91 -31.17
CA ARG A 126 -5.40 -34.29 -30.34
C ARG A 126 -5.98 -35.35 -29.41
N LYS A 127 -6.08 -35.05 -28.11
CA LYS A 127 -7.14 -35.61 -27.26
C LYS A 127 -7.76 -34.55 -26.35
N GLU A 128 -9.07 -34.67 -26.31
CA GLU A 128 -10.13 -33.80 -25.79
C GLU A 128 -9.97 -33.31 -24.34
N HIS A 129 -10.59 -32.15 -24.10
CA HIS A 129 -10.90 -31.54 -22.81
C HIS A 129 -11.37 -32.55 -21.75
N ALA A 130 -10.81 -32.42 -20.56
CA ALA A 130 -11.56 -32.54 -19.32
C ALA A 130 -11.22 -31.31 -18.47
N GLU A 131 -12.21 -30.44 -18.28
CA GLU A 131 -12.15 -29.30 -17.37
C GLU A 131 -11.95 -29.83 -15.94
N SER A 132 -10.73 -29.70 -15.41
CA SER A 132 -10.49 -29.81 -13.99
C SER A 132 -10.68 -28.43 -13.39
N GLU A 133 -11.75 -28.27 -12.62
CA GLU A 133 -12.06 -27.12 -11.77
C GLU A 133 -10.78 -26.67 -11.05
N ARG A 134 -10.28 -25.47 -11.40
CA ARG A 134 -9.21 -24.82 -10.66
C ARG A 134 -9.79 -24.36 -9.32
N LYS A 135 -9.57 -25.20 -8.31
CA LYS A 135 -9.60 -24.84 -6.89
C LYS A 135 -8.88 -23.50 -6.72
N VAL A 136 -9.65 -22.46 -6.36
CA VAL A 136 -9.11 -21.13 -6.04
C VAL A 136 -8.31 -21.29 -4.76
N GLU A 137 -6.99 -21.41 -4.93
CA GLU A 137 -6.03 -21.38 -3.83
C GLU A 137 -6.05 -20.00 -3.17
N ALA A 138 -6.01 -19.99 -1.84
CA ALA A 138 -5.96 -18.78 -1.03
C ALA A 138 -4.81 -17.86 -1.50
N PRO A 139 -5.01 -16.53 -1.49
CA PRO A 139 -3.97 -15.61 -1.90
C PRO A 139 -2.75 -15.77 -0.98
N GLN A 140 -1.66 -16.30 -1.54
CA GLN A 140 -0.36 -16.33 -0.87
C GLN A 140 0.09 -14.89 -0.56
N PRO A 141 0.77 -14.66 0.58
CA PRO A 141 1.25 -13.34 0.96
C PRO A 141 2.22 -12.83 -0.11
N ARG A 142 1.87 -11.70 -0.74
CA ARG A 142 2.68 -11.07 -1.77
C ARG A 142 3.96 -10.52 -1.12
N ARG A 143 5.11 -10.95 -1.65
CA ARG A 143 6.45 -10.48 -1.27
C ARG A 143 6.63 -9.00 -1.65
N GLY A 144 6.17 -8.10 -0.79
CA GLY A 144 6.56 -6.69 -0.75
C GLY A 144 7.22 -6.42 0.60
N VAL A 145 8.47 -5.93 0.57
CA VAL A 145 9.35 -5.69 1.74
C VAL A 145 9.81 -6.98 2.46
N LYS A 146 11.13 -7.26 2.45
CA LYS A 146 11.71 -8.45 3.11
C LYS A 146 11.53 -8.49 4.64
N HIS A 147 11.02 -7.42 5.23
CA HIS A 147 10.71 -7.32 6.66
C HIS A 147 9.56 -6.31 6.84
N ARG A 148 8.33 -6.80 7.00
CA ARG A 148 7.23 -5.96 7.51
C ARG A 148 7.43 -5.87 9.03
N PRO A 149 7.60 -4.67 9.60
CA PRO A 149 7.70 -4.53 11.05
C PRO A 149 6.49 -5.16 11.72
N GLN A 150 6.75 -5.98 12.74
CA GLN A 150 5.74 -6.45 13.67
C GLN A 150 6.04 -5.75 14.99
N PRO A 151 5.16 -4.87 15.48
CA PRO A 151 5.39 -4.16 16.73
C PRO A 151 5.72 -5.16 17.85
N LYS A 152 6.87 -4.96 18.52
CA LYS A 152 7.41 -5.92 19.51
C LYS A 152 6.47 -6.24 20.67
N HIS A 153 5.48 -5.38 20.94
CA HIS A 153 4.53 -5.56 22.03
C HIS A 153 3.42 -6.58 21.75
N GLY A 154 3.33 -7.14 20.54
CA GLY A 154 2.40 -8.22 20.21
C GLY A 154 0.92 -7.87 20.41
N ARG A 155 0.62 -6.59 20.60
CA ARG A 155 -0.71 -6.05 20.84
C ARG A 155 -0.96 -4.95 19.83
N GLU A 156 -1.81 -5.22 18.85
CA GLU A 156 -2.49 -4.15 18.14
C GLU A 156 -3.65 -3.70 19.06
N PRO A 157 -3.72 -2.42 19.47
CA PRO A 157 -4.74 -1.94 20.41
C PRO A 157 -6.16 -2.28 19.98
N ILE A 158 -6.39 -2.17 18.67
CA ILE A 158 -7.61 -2.57 17.99
C ILE A 158 -7.24 -3.30 16.69
N PRO A 159 -7.81 -4.48 16.41
CA PRO A 159 -7.67 -5.05 15.08
C PRO A 159 -8.36 -4.14 14.07
N VAL A 160 -7.70 -3.88 12.95
CA VAL A 160 -8.30 -3.17 11.80
C VAL A 160 -8.65 -4.16 10.68
N PRO A 161 -9.81 -4.01 10.03
CA PRO A 161 -10.21 -4.89 8.94
C PRO A 161 -9.36 -4.65 7.69
N ALA A 162 -9.24 -5.68 6.86
CA ALA A 162 -8.70 -5.55 5.52
C ALA A 162 -9.70 -4.78 4.65
N GLY A 163 -9.20 -4.10 3.63
CA GLY A 163 -10.01 -3.29 2.73
C GLY A 163 -9.37 -3.14 1.37
N GLN A 164 -9.84 -2.16 0.60
CA GLN A 164 -9.24 -1.84 -0.69
C GLN A 164 -7.89 -1.18 -0.45
N ILE A 165 -6.81 -1.89 -0.74
CA ILE A 165 -5.47 -1.35 -0.60
C ILE A 165 -5.25 -0.30 -1.69
N LEU A 166 -5.10 0.96 -1.28
CA LEU A 166 -4.66 2.04 -2.16
C LEU A 166 -3.13 2.07 -2.22
N TYR A 167 -2.50 1.97 -1.05
CA TYR A 167 -1.05 1.88 -0.90
C TYR A 167 -0.67 0.77 0.08
N ASP A 168 0.32 -0.04 -0.28
CA ASP A 168 0.83 -1.14 0.52
C ASP A 168 2.29 -0.89 0.89
N SER A 169 2.59 -0.88 2.19
CA SER A 169 3.95 -0.91 2.73
C SER A 169 4.88 0.16 2.17
N LEU A 170 4.39 1.39 2.06
CA LEU A 170 5.20 2.55 1.66
C LEU A 170 6.24 2.83 2.74
N LYS A 171 7.53 2.72 2.41
CA LYS A 171 8.60 3.09 3.34
C LYS A 171 8.53 4.57 3.65
N THR A 172 8.41 4.91 4.94
CA THR A 172 8.23 6.30 5.39
C THR A 172 9.38 7.22 4.97
N SER A 173 10.60 6.70 4.86
CA SER A 173 11.78 7.46 4.37
C SER A 173 11.63 8.03 2.95
N PHE A 174 10.67 7.55 2.16
CA PHE A 174 10.38 8.02 0.81
C PHE A 174 9.02 8.70 0.69
N VAL A 175 8.30 8.87 1.80
CA VAL A 175 6.95 9.44 1.81
C VAL A 175 7.01 10.91 2.21
N ASP A 176 6.54 11.77 1.32
CA ASP A 176 6.17 13.14 1.67
C ASP A 176 4.82 13.12 2.39
N PHE A 177 4.87 12.98 3.71
CA PHE A 177 3.70 12.81 4.57
C PHE A 177 2.71 13.99 4.53
N PRO A 178 3.14 15.27 4.65
CA PRO A 178 2.25 16.41 4.43
C PRO A 178 1.47 16.29 3.11
N ARG A 179 2.17 15.99 2.02
CA ARG A 179 1.54 15.90 0.71
C ARG A 179 0.60 14.72 0.57
N LEU A 180 0.89 13.60 1.22
CA LEU A 180 0.00 12.45 1.30
C LEU A 180 -1.32 12.87 1.96
N LEU A 181 -1.27 13.49 3.13
CA LEU A 181 -2.46 13.91 3.88
C LEU A 181 -3.31 14.91 3.10
N THR A 182 -2.71 15.99 2.56
CA THR A 182 -3.43 16.96 1.71
C THR A 182 -4.08 16.30 0.48
N THR A 183 -3.48 15.23 -0.04
CA THR A 183 -4.06 14.49 -1.17
C THR A 183 -5.29 13.67 -0.73
N LEU A 184 -5.21 12.97 0.40
CA LEU A 184 -6.34 12.22 0.96
C LEU A 184 -7.51 13.15 1.33
N GLU A 185 -7.22 14.33 1.88
CA GLU A 185 -8.22 15.36 2.17
C GLU A 185 -8.93 15.85 0.91
N ARG A 186 -8.15 16.30 -0.10
CA ARG A 186 -8.71 16.83 -1.36
C ARG A 186 -9.54 15.81 -2.13
N GLU A 187 -9.15 14.54 -2.09
CA GLU A 187 -9.83 13.47 -2.82
C GLU A 187 -11.02 12.89 -2.07
N GLY A 188 -11.35 13.42 -0.88
CA GLY A 188 -12.50 12.94 -0.11
C GLY A 188 -12.30 11.50 0.38
N TYR A 189 -11.07 11.13 0.73
CA TYR A 189 -10.71 9.75 1.06
C TYR A 189 -11.50 9.22 2.27
N THR A 190 -11.92 7.95 2.18
CA THR A 190 -12.60 7.23 3.27
C THR A 190 -11.91 5.90 3.51
N GLY A 191 -11.36 5.71 4.70
CA GLY A 191 -10.43 4.62 4.98
C GLY A 191 -9.56 4.93 6.18
N TYR A 192 -8.44 4.23 6.29
CA TYR A 192 -7.43 4.52 7.29
C TYR A 192 -6.03 4.57 6.69
N VAL A 193 -5.15 5.28 7.37
CA VAL A 193 -3.69 5.24 7.16
C VAL A 193 -3.08 4.55 8.37
N ARG A 194 -2.34 3.47 8.15
CA ARG A 194 -1.69 2.71 9.22
C ARG A 194 -0.18 2.85 9.12
N LEU A 195 0.45 3.21 10.23
CA LEU A 195 1.90 3.19 10.41
C LEU A 195 2.30 1.94 11.18
N LEU A 196 3.30 1.22 10.68
CA LEU A 196 3.93 0.10 11.37
C LEU A 196 5.43 0.37 11.48
N THR A 197 5.93 0.47 12.70
CA THR A 197 7.36 0.52 13.00
C THR A 197 7.74 -0.71 13.85
N ASP A 198 9.02 -0.85 14.19
CA ASP A 198 9.46 -1.97 15.04
C ASP A 198 8.94 -1.84 16.48
N ASP A 199 8.71 -0.60 16.93
CA ASP A 199 8.41 -0.25 18.33
C ASP A 199 7.06 0.46 18.49
N ALA A 200 6.35 0.78 17.40
CA ALA A 200 5.08 1.47 17.44
C ALA A 200 4.12 1.04 16.32
N ALA A 201 2.83 1.27 16.57
CA ALA A 201 1.77 1.20 15.58
C ALA A 201 0.91 2.45 15.65
N GLY A 202 0.63 3.05 14.50
CA GLY A 202 -0.22 4.23 14.37
C GLY A 202 -1.40 3.97 13.42
N LEU A 203 -2.53 4.64 13.66
CA LEU A 203 -3.72 4.57 12.81
C LEU A 203 -4.41 5.92 12.74
N ILE A 204 -4.59 6.47 11.54
CA ILE A 204 -5.40 7.66 11.30
C ILE A 204 -6.65 7.24 10.54
N LEU A 205 -7.82 7.61 11.06
CA LEU A 205 -9.12 7.34 10.44
C LEU A 205 -9.54 8.53 9.57
N PHE A 206 -9.93 8.28 8.33
CA PHE A 206 -10.40 9.28 7.38
C PHE A 206 -11.83 9.00 6.94
N ARG A 207 -12.65 10.05 6.89
CA ARG A 207 -13.98 10.02 6.28
C ARG A 207 -14.19 11.23 5.39
N GLU A 208 -14.49 10.99 4.12
CA GLU A 208 -14.75 12.03 3.12
C GLU A 208 -13.68 13.14 3.14
N GLY A 209 -12.42 12.72 3.30
CA GLY A 209 -11.25 13.58 3.38
C GLY A 209 -10.97 14.14 4.78
N SER A 210 -11.91 14.10 5.72
CA SER A 210 -11.67 14.57 7.09
C SER A 210 -10.95 13.52 7.93
N ALA A 211 -9.84 13.89 8.58
CA ALA A 211 -9.18 13.04 9.58
C ALA A 211 -10.00 13.04 10.87
N LEU A 212 -10.66 11.93 11.19
CA LEU A 212 -11.57 11.84 12.34
C LEU A 212 -10.84 11.65 13.66
N GLU A 213 -9.85 10.75 13.67
CA GLU A 213 -9.12 10.39 14.88
C GLU A 213 -7.76 9.78 14.50
N CYS A 214 -6.78 9.90 15.40
CA CYS A 214 -5.49 9.26 15.30
C CYS A 214 -5.23 8.45 16.58
N LEU A 215 -4.73 7.23 16.40
CA LEU A 215 -4.28 6.34 17.46
C LEU A 215 -2.80 6.10 17.29
N TYR A 216 -2.08 6.09 18.41
CA TYR A 216 -0.66 5.78 18.40
C TYR A 216 -0.33 4.95 19.65
N ASP A 217 0.19 3.74 19.43
CA ASP A 217 0.66 2.84 20.48
C ASP A 217 2.16 2.63 20.30
N GLY A 218 2.95 3.18 21.21
CA GLY A 218 4.42 3.16 21.15
C GLY A 218 5.05 2.45 22.34
N ALA A 219 6.31 2.03 22.17
CA ALA A 219 7.04 1.21 23.14
C ALA A 219 7.40 1.87 24.48
N ALA A 220 7.15 3.17 24.63
CA ALA A 220 7.58 3.92 25.81
C ALA A 220 6.95 3.38 27.10
N ASP A 221 5.70 2.93 27.06
CA ASP A 221 5.01 2.29 28.19
C ASP A 221 3.95 1.29 27.69
N ALA A 222 3.96 0.06 28.21
CA ALA A 222 2.96 -0.95 27.86
C ALA A 222 1.55 -0.45 28.27
N GLY A 223 0.72 -0.08 27.28
CA GLY A 223 -0.63 0.44 27.49
C GLY A 223 -0.77 1.97 27.37
N SER A 224 0.26 2.70 26.92
CA SER A 224 0.19 4.14 26.66
C SER A 224 -0.43 4.47 25.30
N LEU A 225 -1.59 3.89 24.98
CA LEU A 225 -2.33 4.27 23.78
C LEU A 225 -2.65 5.77 23.85
N VAL A 226 -2.12 6.53 22.90
CA VAL A 226 -2.38 7.95 22.74
C VAL A 226 -3.43 8.13 21.65
N LEU A 227 -4.36 9.08 21.86
CA LEU A 227 -5.39 9.45 20.90
C LEU A 227 -5.25 10.92 20.48
N GLY A 228 -5.91 11.31 19.40
CA GLY A 228 -6.05 12.70 18.97
C GLY A 228 -4.78 13.33 18.46
N LYS A 229 -4.70 14.65 18.62
CA LYS A 229 -3.57 15.46 18.18
C LYS A 229 -2.20 14.98 18.73
N PRO A 230 -2.04 14.61 20.01
CA PRO A 230 -0.77 14.06 20.50
C PRO A 230 -0.36 12.77 19.79
N ALA A 231 -1.33 11.89 19.46
CA ALA A 231 -1.06 10.68 18.68
C ALA A 231 -0.59 11.02 17.26
N LEU A 232 -1.23 12.01 16.63
CA LEU A 232 -0.86 12.49 15.29
C LEU A 232 0.55 13.10 15.27
N MET A 233 0.97 13.79 16.34
CA MET A 233 2.34 14.29 16.48
C MET A 233 3.35 13.14 16.52
N HIS A 234 3.13 12.12 17.36
CA HIS A 234 4.00 10.94 17.40
C HIS A 234 4.04 10.18 16.07
N PHE A 235 2.88 10.04 15.42
CA PHE A 235 2.78 9.45 14.09
C PHE A 235 3.64 10.22 13.08
N ASN A 236 3.50 11.56 13.04
CA ASN A 236 4.25 12.43 12.14
C ASN A 236 5.76 12.36 12.39
N ASP A 237 6.18 12.33 13.66
CA ASP A 237 7.59 12.25 14.04
C ASP A 237 8.24 10.95 13.51
N ASP A 238 7.58 9.80 13.65
CA ASP A 238 8.09 8.52 13.14
C ASP A 238 8.15 8.49 11.60
N VAL A 239 7.13 9.04 10.93
CA VAL A 239 7.14 9.14 9.46
C VAL A 239 8.26 10.05 8.98
N THR A 240 8.44 11.21 9.61
CA THR A 240 9.48 12.20 9.26
C THR A 240 10.88 11.67 9.53
N ALA A 241 11.05 10.86 10.59
CA ALA A 241 12.30 10.16 10.86
C ALA A 241 12.57 9.01 9.86
N GLY A 242 11.62 8.68 8.99
CA GLY A 242 11.74 7.59 8.02
C GLY A 242 11.67 6.21 8.66
N HIS A 243 11.01 6.10 9.81
CA HIS A 243 10.85 4.85 10.54
C HIS A 243 9.58 4.11 10.12
N GLY A 244 9.73 2.87 9.68
CA GLY A 244 8.62 1.98 9.39
C GLY A 244 8.00 2.10 7.99
N VAL A 245 6.75 1.65 7.89
CA VAL A 245 5.98 1.58 6.65
C VAL A 245 4.54 2.06 6.85
N LEU A 246 3.97 2.64 5.80
CA LEU A 246 2.59 3.10 5.75
C LEU A 246 1.75 2.21 4.82
N ASP A 247 0.57 1.84 5.31
CA ASP A 247 -0.50 1.27 4.51
C ASP A 247 -1.64 2.28 4.41
N VAL A 248 -2.23 2.44 3.24
CA VAL A 248 -3.43 3.27 3.04
C VAL A 248 -4.53 2.37 2.50
N VAL A 249 -5.57 2.16 3.31
CA VAL A 249 -6.60 1.14 3.06
C VAL A 249 -7.98 1.78 3.09
N GLY A 250 -8.71 1.63 1.99
CA GLY A 250 -10.06 2.14 1.79
C GLY A 250 -11.10 1.21 2.41
N LEU A 251 -12.09 1.81 3.07
CA LEU A 251 -13.21 1.12 3.71
C LEU A 251 -14.52 1.85 3.41
N SER A 252 -15.66 1.20 3.69
CA SER A 252 -16.96 1.87 3.64
C SER A 252 -17.10 2.88 4.78
N ALA A 253 -17.99 3.87 4.60
CA ALA A 253 -18.23 4.90 5.61
C ALA A 253 -18.76 4.30 6.93
N GLU A 254 -19.58 3.27 6.86
CA GLU A 254 -20.14 2.57 8.02
C GLU A 254 -19.06 1.87 8.83
N LEU A 255 -18.05 1.28 8.16
CA LEU A 255 -16.91 0.66 8.83
C LEU A 255 -16.01 1.70 9.50
N ILE A 256 -15.78 2.84 8.84
CA ILE A 256 -15.01 3.94 9.45
C ILE A 256 -15.73 4.51 10.65
N ASP A 257 -17.05 4.70 10.58
CA ASP A 257 -17.83 5.09 11.75
C ASP A 257 -17.70 4.07 12.86
N GLY A 258 -17.89 2.78 12.58
CA GLY A 258 -17.73 1.73 13.57
C GLY A 258 -16.36 1.70 14.23
N LEU A 259 -15.28 1.87 13.45
CA LEU A 259 -13.91 1.94 13.95
C LEU A 259 -13.71 3.18 14.80
N TYR A 260 -14.18 4.34 14.36
CA TYR A 260 -14.13 5.56 15.13
C TYR A 260 -14.85 5.38 16.49
N GLU A 261 -16.08 4.86 16.50
CA GLU A 261 -16.81 4.63 17.76
C GLU A 261 -16.13 3.58 18.65
N LEU A 262 -15.48 2.58 18.04
CA LEU A 262 -14.69 1.60 18.78
C LEU A 262 -13.53 2.27 19.56
N THR A 263 -12.97 3.34 19.00
CA THR A 263 -11.82 4.04 19.57
C THR A 263 -12.20 5.05 20.64
N VAL A 264 -13.19 5.92 20.37
CA VAL A 264 -13.46 7.07 21.23
C VAL A 264 -14.65 6.88 22.17
N SER A 265 -15.59 6.00 21.83
CA SER A 265 -16.90 5.99 22.50
C SER A 265 -16.87 5.22 23.80
N ARG A 266 -17.72 5.65 24.73
CA ARG A 266 -17.86 5.00 26.03
C ARG A 266 -18.59 3.67 25.86
N PRO A 267 -18.14 2.60 26.54
CA PRO A 267 -18.87 1.34 26.52
C PRO A 267 -20.25 1.51 27.14
N MET A 268 -21.27 1.09 26.41
CA MET A 268 -22.66 0.99 26.88
C MET A 268 -22.84 -0.25 27.74
N TYR A 269 -22.22 -1.35 27.31
CA TYR A 269 -22.14 -2.59 28.07
C TYR A 269 -20.69 -3.05 28.08
N THR A 270 -20.18 -3.47 29.23
CA THR A 270 -18.80 -3.96 29.40
C THR A 270 -18.78 -5.12 30.39
N GLU A 271 -17.66 -5.82 30.46
CA GLU A 271 -17.44 -6.96 31.35
C GLU A 271 -18.50 -8.05 31.21
N LEU A 272 -19.07 -8.19 30.01
CA LEU A 272 -20.04 -9.21 29.69
C LEU A 272 -19.31 -10.50 29.31
N TYR A 273 -19.23 -11.46 30.23
CA TYR A 273 -18.59 -12.75 29.95
C TYR A 273 -19.47 -13.64 29.06
N ALA A 274 -18.88 -14.25 28.04
CA ALA A 274 -19.59 -15.07 27.06
C ALA A 274 -20.35 -16.23 27.70
N GLY A 275 -19.83 -16.83 28.78
CA GLY A 275 -20.53 -17.89 29.50
C GLY A 275 -21.87 -17.48 30.13
N TRP A 276 -22.16 -16.17 30.25
CA TRP A 276 -23.38 -15.63 30.85
C TRP A 276 -24.31 -14.93 29.84
N VAL A 277 -23.88 -14.83 28.57
CA VAL A 277 -24.57 -14.03 27.56
C VAL A 277 -25.07 -14.92 26.42
N ASP A 278 -26.36 -14.84 26.13
CA ASP A 278 -26.90 -15.35 24.87
C ASP A 278 -26.60 -14.34 23.75
N MET A 279 -25.57 -14.62 22.95
CA MET A 279 -25.14 -13.74 21.87
C MET A 279 -26.20 -13.52 20.80
N LYS A 280 -27.04 -14.51 20.52
CA LYS A 280 -28.12 -14.37 19.53
C LYS A 280 -29.18 -13.41 20.05
N ALA A 281 -29.56 -13.55 21.32
CA ALA A 281 -30.50 -12.64 21.97
C ALA A 281 -29.94 -11.21 22.08
N LEU A 282 -28.64 -11.07 22.42
CA LEU A 282 -27.97 -9.77 22.47
C LEU A 282 -27.97 -9.08 21.10
N LEU A 283 -27.57 -9.77 20.04
CA LEU A 283 -27.56 -9.19 18.69
C LEU A 283 -28.97 -8.82 18.21
N SER A 284 -29.98 -9.65 18.49
CA SER A 284 -31.38 -9.30 18.22
C SER A 284 -31.80 -8.04 18.97
N PHE A 285 -31.46 -7.93 20.24
CA PHE A 285 -31.77 -6.75 21.07
C PHE A 285 -31.11 -5.47 20.53
N LEU A 286 -29.84 -5.54 20.11
CA LEU A 286 -29.13 -4.41 19.51
C LEU A 286 -29.75 -4.00 18.16
N SER A 287 -30.20 -5.00 17.37
CA SER A 287 -30.88 -4.79 16.10
C SER A 287 -32.24 -4.11 16.28
N ASP A 288 -33.08 -4.60 17.19
CA ASP A 288 -34.41 -4.05 17.49
C ASP A 288 -34.34 -2.59 17.96
N ARG A 289 -33.26 -2.24 18.67
CA ARG A 289 -32.98 -0.87 19.13
C ARG A 289 -32.33 0.02 18.07
N LYS A 290 -32.06 -0.51 16.88
CA LYS A 290 -31.37 0.19 15.78
C LYS A 290 -30.04 0.80 16.20
N LEU A 291 -29.27 0.07 17.01
CA LEU A 291 -28.00 0.56 17.54
C LEU A 291 -26.97 0.72 16.40
N SER A 292 -26.34 1.89 16.33
CA SER A 292 -25.10 2.09 15.58
C SER A 292 -23.93 2.06 16.57
N GLY A 293 -22.83 1.39 16.23
CA GLY A 293 -21.68 1.24 17.11
C GLY A 293 -20.91 -0.05 16.85
N SER A 294 -20.32 -0.62 17.89
CA SER A 294 -19.50 -1.83 17.77
C SER A 294 -19.71 -2.81 18.93
N VAL A 295 -19.53 -4.10 18.64
CA VAL A 295 -19.41 -5.17 19.62
C VAL A 295 -18.01 -5.74 19.48
N MET A 296 -17.22 -5.71 20.55
CA MET A 296 -15.90 -6.30 20.62
C MET A 296 -15.93 -7.54 21.52
N ILE A 297 -15.29 -8.61 21.08
CA ILE A 297 -15.18 -9.88 21.78
C ILE A 297 -13.69 -10.16 21.99
N ARG A 298 -13.20 -10.17 23.23
CA ARG A 298 -11.80 -10.47 23.56
C ARG A 298 -11.72 -11.84 24.21
N SER A 299 -10.95 -12.75 23.62
CA SER A 299 -10.73 -14.11 24.14
C SER A 299 -9.24 -14.44 24.16
N GLY A 300 -8.86 -15.59 24.73
CA GLY A 300 -7.49 -16.09 24.61
C GLY A 300 -7.05 -16.39 23.18
N ALA A 301 -7.99 -16.66 22.28
CA ALA A 301 -7.73 -16.97 20.86
C ALA A 301 -7.60 -15.72 19.98
N GLY A 302 -7.93 -14.54 20.50
CA GLY A 302 -7.86 -13.27 19.76
C GLY A 302 -9.06 -12.36 20.02
N THR A 303 -9.15 -11.32 19.20
CA THR A 303 -10.19 -10.28 19.29
C THR A 303 -11.10 -10.33 18.06
N GLY A 304 -12.42 -10.37 18.28
CA GLY A 304 -13.45 -10.24 17.26
C GLY A 304 -14.12 -8.88 17.36
N VAL A 305 -14.51 -8.33 16.21
CA VAL A 305 -15.21 -7.05 16.13
C VAL A 305 -16.41 -7.20 15.20
N LEU A 306 -17.56 -6.71 15.65
CA LEU A 306 -18.78 -6.52 14.87
C LEU A 306 -19.07 -5.03 14.80
N ILE A 307 -19.28 -4.50 13.61
CA ILE A 307 -19.70 -3.12 13.39
C ILE A 307 -21.18 -3.10 13.06
N LEU A 308 -21.95 -2.32 13.81
CA LEU A 308 -23.38 -2.17 13.63
C LEU A 308 -23.71 -0.78 13.10
N ALA A 309 -24.57 -0.72 12.09
CA ALA A 309 -25.14 0.51 11.56
C ALA A 309 -26.66 0.40 11.58
N HIS A 310 -27.32 1.24 12.38
CA HIS A 310 -28.79 1.26 12.52
C HIS A 310 -29.41 -0.10 12.90
N GLY A 311 -28.69 -0.91 13.67
CA GLY A 311 -29.10 -2.25 14.08
C GLY A 311 -28.79 -3.36 13.08
N GLU A 312 -28.19 -3.04 11.93
CA GLU A 312 -27.73 -4.00 10.94
C GLU A 312 -26.23 -4.22 11.04
N LEU A 313 -25.77 -5.42 10.68
CA LEU A 313 -24.35 -5.75 10.66
C LEU A 313 -23.71 -5.13 9.40
N ALA A 314 -22.89 -4.10 9.60
CA ALA A 314 -22.11 -3.48 8.51
C ALA A 314 -20.83 -4.27 8.20
N GLY A 315 -20.28 -4.97 9.18
CA GLY A 315 -19.17 -5.89 8.96
C GLY A 315 -18.69 -6.59 10.22
N ALA A 316 -18.08 -7.75 10.05
CA ALA A 316 -17.49 -8.56 11.09
C ALA A 316 -16.09 -9.03 10.69
N TYR A 317 -15.14 -9.02 11.62
CA TYR A 317 -13.76 -9.47 11.39
C TYR A 317 -13.09 -9.84 12.71
N THR A 318 -11.91 -10.46 12.64
CA THR A 318 -11.10 -10.83 13.81
C THR A 318 -9.64 -10.44 13.65
N SER A 319 -8.87 -10.49 14.74
CA SER A 319 -7.42 -10.28 14.73
C SER A 319 -6.68 -11.28 13.83
N GLU A 320 -7.17 -12.53 13.77
CA GLU A 320 -6.62 -13.62 12.96
C GLU A 320 -7.09 -13.56 11.49
N SER A 321 -8.30 -13.05 11.25
CA SER A 321 -8.92 -12.96 9.94
C SER A 321 -9.51 -11.57 9.75
N ARG A 322 -8.73 -10.70 9.08
CA ARG A 322 -9.12 -9.30 8.87
C ARG A 322 -10.10 -9.09 7.71
N ASP A 323 -10.38 -10.10 6.91
CA ASP A 323 -11.39 -10.00 5.84
C ASP A 323 -12.77 -9.63 6.42
N ILE A 324 -13.42 -8.63 5.81
CA ILE A 324 -14.75 -8.17 6.22
C ILE A 324 -15.79 -9.20 5.79
N SER A 325 -16.58 -9.66 6.76
CA SER A 325 -17.69 -10.58 6.58
C SER A 325 -19.02 -9.87 6.84
N ASP A 326 -20.05 -10.21 6.05
CA ASP A 326 -21.45 -9.83 6.27
C ASP A 326 -22.14 -10.72 7.32
N LYS A 327 -21.41 -11.72 7.85
CA LYS A 327 -21.86 -12.64 8.89
C LYS A 327 -20.98 -12.55 10.13
N PRO A 328 -21.57 -12.63 11.34
CA PRO A 328 -20.83 -12.49 12.59
C PRO A 328 -20.12 -13.79 13.03
N ASP A 329 -20.34 -14.91 12.32
CA ASP A 329 -20.00 -16.28 12.74
C ASP A 329 -18.54 -16.43 13.24
N ARG A 330 -17.56 -15.86 12.53
CA ARG A 330 -16.14 -15.95 12.92
C ARG A 330 -15.82 -15.22 14.23
N ALA A 331 -16.43 -14.05 14.44
CA ALA A 331 -16.24 -13.30 15.67
C ALA A 331 -17.00 -13.96 16.83
N LEU A 332 -18.21 -14.49 16.56
CA LEU A 332 -19.01 -15.21 17.56
C LEU A 332 -18.38 -16.54 17.99
N ALA A 333 -17.60 -17.19 17.12
CA ALA A 333 -16.85 -18.40 17.50
C ALA A 333 -15.87 -18.15 18.67
N LEU A 334 -15.43 -16.91 18.90
CA LEU A 334 -14.60 -16.56 20.06
C LEU A 334 -15.36 -16.69 21.39
N CYS A 335 -16.70 -16.69 21.37
CA CYS A 335 -17.54 -16.91 22.54
C CYS A 335 -17.59 -18.39 22.98
N ASP A 336 -17.00 -19.32 22.21
CA ASP A 336 -16.79 -20.71 22.66
C ASP A 336 -15.86 -20.78 23.88
N ASP A 337 -15.00 -19.76 24.07
CA ASP A 337 -14.31 -19.52 25.34
C ASP A 337 -15.30 -18.85 26.31
N PRO A 338 -15.72 -19.52 27.41
CA PRO A 338 -16.67 -18.94 28.35
C PRO A 338 -16.13 -17.70 29.08
N ASN A 339 -14.80 -17.51 29.09
CA ASN A 339 -14.14 -16.34 29.67
C ASN A 339 -13.97 -15.19 28.66
N ALA A 340 -14.37 -15.37 27.40
CA ALA A 340 -14.34 -14.31 26.41
C ALA A 340 -15.19 -13.13 26.91
N MET A 341 -14.60 -11.94 26.88
CA MET A 341 -15.23 -10.73 27.39
C MET A 341 -15.79 -9.91 26.24
N ILE A 342 -17.07 -9.59 26.35
CA ILE A 342 -17.84 -8.83 25.36
C ILE A 342 -17.99 -7.40 25.85
N GLU A 343 -17.77 -6.45 24.94
CA GLU A 343 -17.93 -5.03 25.15
C GLU A 343 -18.78 -4.48 24.00
N VAL A 344 -19.78 -3.66 24.34
CA VAL A 344 -20.65 -3.01 23.36
C VAL A 344 -20.49 -1.50 23.52
N LYS A 345 -20.10 -0.83 22.44
CA LYS A 345 -20.03 0.62 22.35
C LYS A 345 -21.12 1.11 21.42
N SER A 346 -21.85 2.14 21.87
CA SER A 346 -22.83 2.83 21.03
C SER A 346 -22.20 4.08 20.44
N ALA A 347 -22.65 4.45 19.25
CA ALA A 347 -22.27 5.72 18.65
C ALA A 347 -22.69 6.88 19.54
N ASP A 348 -21.77 7.81 19.80
CA ASP A 348 -22.09 9.01 20.56
C ASP A 348 -22.97 9.94 19.71
N ALA A 349 -23.90 10.64 20.35
CA ALA A 349 -24.80 11.57 19.66
C ALA A 349 -24.06 12.79 19.08
N THR A 350 -22.86 13.08 19.59
CA THR A 350 -22.00 14.17 19.14
C THR A 350 -20.65 13.61 18.74
N LYS A 351 -20.30 13.73 17.45
CA LYS A 351 -18.94 13.41 16.98
C LYS A 351 -17.96 14.50 17.42
N HIS A 352 -16.74 14.10 17.74
CA HIS A 352 -15.65 15.02 18.00
C HIS A 352 -15.32 15.79 16.72
N PRO A 353 -14.84 17.04 16.82
CA PRO A 353 -14.35 17.75 15.65
C PRO A 353 -13.20 16.97 15.02
N PRO A 354 -13.09 16.94 13.67
CA PRO A 354 -11.94 16.36 12.99
C PRO A 354 -10.62 16.95 13.48
N LEU A 355 -9.56 16.17 13.33
CA LEU A 355 -8.20 16.62 13.61
C LEU A 355 -7.75 17.67 12.60
N ASP A 356 -7.12 18.72 13.10
CA ASP A 356 -6.41 19.70 12.26
C ASP A 356 -5.04 19.13 11.89
N VAL A 357 -4.99 18.47 10.73
CA VAL A 357 -3.79 17.80 10.23
C VAL A 357 -2.74 18.82 9.80
N ASP A 358 -3.18 19.93 9.19
CA ASP A 358 -2.32 21.00 8.73
C ASP A 358 -1.53 21.63 9.89
N GLU A 359 -2.17 21.86 11.04
CA GLU A 359 -1.49 22.42 12.21
C GLU A 359 -0.31 21.56 12.68
N VAL A 360 -0.47 20.23 12.68
CA VAL A 360 0.56 19.30 13.16
C VAL A 360 1.71 19.19 12.15
N VAL A 361 1.39 19.17 10.86
CA VAL A 361 2.39 18.88 9.83
C VAL A 361 3.10 20.14 9.32
N SER A 362 2.48 21.33 9.44
CA SER A 362 3.10 22.61 9.09
C SER A 362 3.97 23.21 10.21
N GLY A 363 3.80 22.77 11.46
CA GLY A 363 4.51 23.31 12.63
C GLY A 363 6.02 23.06 12.71
N GLN A 364 6.61 22.31 11.78
CA GLN A 364 8.04 21.98 11.74
C GLN A 364 8.82 22.63 10.58
N ARG A 365 8.24 23.60 9.85
CA ARG A 365 8.95 24.34 8.79
C ARG A 365 9.84 25.47 9.29
#